data_AF-A0A3D2SEU8-F1
#
_entry.id   AF-A0A3D2SEU8-F1
#
_cell.length_a   1.000
_cell.length_b   1.000
_cell.length_c   1.000
_cell.angle_alpha   90.00
_cell.angle_beta   90.00
_cell.angle_gamma   90.00
#
_symmetry.space_group_name_H-M   'P 1'
#
loop_
_entity.id
_entity.type
_entity.pdbx_description
1 polymer ?
#
loop_
_entity_poly.entity_id
_entity_poly.type
_entity_poly.pdbx_seq_one_letter_code
_entity_poly.pdbx_strand_id
1 'polypeptide(L)' 'MEKEDKRRVIHVEIKATGEHKYFASPAAVYEVFTSEQLGIARQSLLNYWQKTEEPYENAICIIRKGELERKRKNLLV' A
#
# COMPACT_ATOMS: atom_id res chain seq x y z
N MET A 1 -20.10 -15.12 -7.17
CA MET A 1 -19.34 -15.07 -5.91
C MET A 1 -18.66 -13.72 -5.86
N GLU A 2 -19.39 -12.69 -5.44
CA GLU A 2 -18.86 -11.34 -5.30
C GLU A 2 -17.91 -11.37 -4.10
N LYS A 3 -16.60 -11.46 -4.38
CA LYS A 3 -15.62 -11.25 -3.34
C LYS A 3 -15.74 -9.78 -2.98
N GLU A 4 -16.29 -9.53 -1.79
CA GLU A 4 -16.26 -8.23 -1.17
C GLU A 4 -14.79 -7.93 -0.88
N ASP A 5 -14.13 -7.40 -1.91
CA ASP A 5 -12.72 -7.05 -1.90
C ASP A 5 -12.61 -5.90 -0.90
N LYS A 6 -12.24 -6.21 0.34
CA LYS A 6 -11.73 -5.21 1.28
C LYS A 6 -10.56 -4.53 0.60
N ARG A 7 -10.84 -3.44 -0.12
CA ARG A 7 -9.86 -2.72 -0.94
C ARG A 7 -8.86 -2.09 0.00
N ARG A 8 -7.77 -2.82 0.25
CA ARG A 8 -6.59 -2.30 0.92
C ARG A 8 -5.97 -1.27 -0.01
N VAL A 9 -5.65 -0.12 0.53
CA VAL A 9 -4.91 0.92 -0.18
C VAL A 9 -3.50 0.97 0.39
N ILE A 10 -2.52 1.00 -0.50
CA ILE A 10 -1.13 1.16 -0.15
C ILE A 10 -0.70 2.49 -0.72
N HIS A 11 -0.33 3.40 0.17
CA HIS A 11 0.18 4.71 -0.19
C HIS A 11 1.70 4.66 -0.18
N VAL A 12 2.31 4.98 -1.31
CA VAL A 12 3.77 5.07 -1.48
C VAL A 12 4.10 6.53 -1.73
N GLU A 13 4.98 7.07 -0.89
CA GLU A 13 5.51 8.42 -1.00
C GLU A 13 7.00 8.34 -1.31
N ILE A 14 7.43 8.92 -2.42
CA ILE A 14 8.85 8.95 -2.81
C ILE A 14 9.45 10.24 -2.26
N LYS A 15 10.34 10.12 -1.25
CA LYS A 15 10.95 11.29 -0.59
C LYS A 15 11.80 12.13 -1.55
N ALA A 16 12.43 11.49 -2.53
CA ALA A 16 13.30 12.16 -3.50
C ALA A 16 12.55 13.18 -4.38
N THR A 17 11.29 12.90 -4.72
CA THR A 17 10.48 13.74 -5.61
C THR A 17 9.27 14.37 -4.91
N GLY A 18 8.92 13.90 -3.72
CA GLY A 18 7.66 14.23 -3.06
C GLY A 18 6.43 13.64 -3.78
N GLU A 19 6.60 12.61 -4.60
CA GLU A 19 5.49 12.02 -5.36
C GLU A 19 4.70 11.02 -4.49
N HIS A 20 3.35 11.11 -4.55
CA HIS A 20 2.43 10.24 -3.81
C HIS A 20 1.66 9.34 -4.79
N LYS A 21 1.79 8.03 -4.64
CA LYS A 21 1.07 7.03 -5.45
C LYS A 21 0.29 6.06 -4.59
N TYR A 22 -0.87 5.64 -5.09
CA TYR A 22 -1.82 4.79 -4.38
C TYR A 22 -2.04 3.50 -5.16
N PHE A 23 -1.96 2.37 -4.45
CA PHE A 23 -2.03 1.04 -5.04
C PHE A 23 -3.03 0.17 -4.30
N ALA A 24 -3.68 -0.74 -5.02
CA ALA A 24 -4.66 -1.67 -4.43
C ALA A 24 -4.01 -2.91 -3.79
N SER A 25 -2.74 -3.16 -4.06
CA SER A 25 -2.01 -4.32 -3.54
C SER A 25 -0.50 -4.07 -3.53
N PRO A 26 0.28 -4.77 -2.69
CA PRO A 26 1.73 -4.63 -2.72
C PRO A 26 2.31 -5.19 -4.02
N ALA A 27 1.64 -6.15 -4.67
CA ALA A 27 2.05 -6.59 -6.00
C ALA A 27 2.05 -5.43 -7.01
N ALA A 28 0.98 -4.64 -7.05
CA ALA A 28 0.87 -3.48 -7.95
C ALA A 28 1.94 -2.40 -7.71
N VAL A 29 2.40 -2.24 -6.47
CA VAL A 29 3.55 -1.36 -6.15
C VAL A 29 4.79 -1.84 -6.90
N TYR A 30 5.10 -3.14 -6.81
CA TYR A 30 6.30 -3.73 -7.40
C TYR A 30 6.19 -4.01 -8.92
N GLU A 31 5.01 -3.82 -9.52
CA GLU A 31 4.83 -3.77 -10.97
C GLU A 31 5.26 -2.42 -11.54
N VAL A 32 5.18 -1.35 -10.74
CA VAL A 32 5.51 0.02 -11.16
C VAL A 32 6.89 0.45 -10.65
N PHE A 33 7.31 -0.02 -9.48
CA PHE A 33 8.58 0.32 -8.86
C PHE A 33 9.44 -0.93 -8.64
N THR A 34 10.74 -0.81 -8.85
CA THR A 34 11.66 -1.89 -8.49
C THR A 34 12.06 -1.84 -7.02
N SER A 35 12.54 -2.96 -6.49
CA SER A 35 13.07 -3.04 -5.12
C SER A 35 14.22 -2.05 -4.88
N GLU A 36 15.02 -1.75 -5.91
CA GLU A 36 16.09 -0.76 -5.86
C GLU A 36 15.54 0.67 -5.76
N GLN A 37 14.48 1.00 -6.52
CA GLN A 37 13.83 2.31 -6.46
C GLN A 37 13.16 2.58 -5.12
N LEU A 38 12.64 1.55 -4.44
CA LEU A 38 12.04 1.70 -3.12
C LEU A 38 13.04 1.50 -1.99
N GLY A 39 14.21 0.91 -2.25
CA GLY A 39 15.18 0.49 -1.23
C GLY A 39 14.68 -0.65 -0.33
N ILE A 40 13.63 -1.36 -0.75
CA ILE A 40 13.08 -2.51 -0.02
C ILE A 40 12.49 -3.53 -0.97
N ALA A 41 12.82 -4.81 -0.78
CA ALA A 41 12.23 -5.91 -1.51
C ALA A 41 10.82 -6.25 -1.00
N ARG A 42 9.95 -6.73 -1.91
CA ARG A 42 8.55 -7.08 -1.60
C ARG A 42 8.43 -8.01 -0.40
N GLN A 43 9.26 -9.05 -0.36
CA GLN A 43 9.26 -10.03 0.73
C GLN A 43 9.60 -9.36 2.08
N SER A 44 10.54 -8.44 2.11
CA SER A 44 10.94 -7.72 3.33
C SER A 44 9.84 -6.78 3.81
N LEU A 45 9.18 -6.06 2.90
CA LEU A 45 8.04 -5.20 3.24
C LEU A 45 6.89 -6.01 3.85
N LEU A 46 6.57 -7.17 3.26
CA LEU A 46 5.54 -8.07 3.80
C LEU A 46 5.92 -8.63 5.17
N ASN A 47 7.20 -9.00 5.38
CA ASN A 47 7.68 -9.45 6.69
C ASN A 47 7.60 -8.34 7.75
N TYR A 48 7.91 -7.10 7.37
CA TYR A 48 7.78 -5.94 8.25
C TYR A 48 6.33 -5.75 8.68
N TRP A 49 5.38 -5.74 7.73
CA TRP A 49 3.95 -5.60 8.02
C TRP A 49 3.31 -6.78 8.77
N GLN A 50 3.96 -7.95 8.78
CA GLN A 50 3.54 -9.06 9.64
C GLN A 50 3.96 -8.85 11.09
N LYS A 51 5.01 -8.06 11.34
CA LYS A 51 5.53 -7.79 12.68
C LYS A 51 4.99 -6.50 13.29
N THR A 52 4.69 -5.51 12.46
CA THR A 52 4.16 -4.21 12.90
C THR A 52 3.08 -3.70 11.94
N GLU A 53 2.19 -2.88 12.48
CA GLU A 53 1.18 -2.16 11.72
C GLU A 53 1.61 -0.76 11.29
N GLU A 54 2.79 -0.35 11.71
CA GLU A 54 3.35 0.96 11.43
C GLU A 54 3.67 1.16 9.94
N PRO A 55 3.64 2.42 9.47
CA PRO A 55 4.09 2.74 8.13
C PRO A 55 5.59 2.40 8.01
N TYR A 56 5.95 1.74 6.92
CA TYR A 56 7.35 1.49 6.62
C TYR A 56 7.98 2.78 6.10
N GLU A 57 9.09 3.20 6.68
CA GLU A 57 9.84 4.35 6.24
C GLU A 57 11.32 4.00 6.06
N ASN A 58 11.91 4.46 4.96
CA ASN A 58 13.35 4.43 4.78
C ASN A 58 13.87 5.77 4.22
N ALA A 59 15.13 5.80 3.80
CA ALA A 59 15.76 6.99 3.23
C ALA A 59 15.14 7.44 1.88
N ILE A 60 14.46 6.53 1.16
CA ILE A 60 13.99 6.74 -0.21
C ILE A 60 12.48 6.98 -0.26
N CYS A 61 11.69 6.22 0.49
CA CYS A 61 10.24 6.24 0.43
C CYS A 61 9.56 5.96 1.79
N ILE A 62 8.28 6.30 1.86
CA ILE A 62 7.37 5.97 2.95
C ILE A 62 6.21 5.16 2.38
N ILE A 63 5.94 3.98 2.94
CA ILE A 63 4.90 3.06 2.49
C ILE A 63 3.91 2.84 3.64
N ARG A 64 2.69 3.32 3.44
CA ARG A 64 1.59 3.26 4.43
C ARG A 64 0.54 2.25 3.96
N LYS A 65 0.06 1.41 4.88
CA LYS A 65 -1.09 0.52 4.65
C LYS A 65 -2.36 1.16 5.19
N GLY A 66 -3.43 1.15 4.41
CA GLY A 66 -4.73 1.65 4.81
C GLY A 66 -5.85 0.78 4.26
N GLU A 67 -7.05 0.98 4.80
CA GLU A 67 -8.28 0.38 4.29
C GLU A 67 -9.14 1.46 3.66
N LEU A 68 -9.69 1.18 2.47
CA LEU A 68 -10.55 2.13 1.79
C LEU A 68 -11.98 1.99 2.32
N GLU A 69 -12.38 2.92 3.20
CA GLU A 69 -13.75 3.01 3.71
C GLU A 69 -14.70 3.43 2.59
N ARG A 70 -15.55 2.49 2.14
CA ARG A 70 -16.60 2.78 1.18
C ARG A 70 -17.88 3.12 1.94
N LYS A 71 -18.56 4.21 1.57
CA LYS A 71 -19.97 4.39 1.97
C LYS A 71 -20.76 3.16 1.55
N ARG A 72 -21.32 2.41 2.51
CA ARG A 72 -22.39 1.46 2.20
C ARG A 72 -23.51 2.25 1.54
N LYS A 73 -23.93 1.87 0.33
CA LYS A 73 -25.22 2.32 -0.17
C LYS A 73 -26.26 1.76 0.79
N ASN A 74 -26.85 2.64 1.61
CA ASN A 74 -28.05 2.31 2.35
C ASN A 74 -29.15 2.15 1.28
N LEU A 75 -29.33 0.95 0.74
CA LEU A 75 -30.60 0.61 0.08
C LEU A 75 -31.62 0.54 1.21
N LEU A 76 -32.24 1.68 1.50
CA LEU A 76 -33.53 1.71 2.17
C LEU A 76 -34.50 1.01 1.20
N VAL A 77 -34.86 -0.21 1.56
CA VAL A 77 -36.00 -0.94 0.99
C VAL A 77 -37.29 -0.36 1.51
#